data_AF-A0A4W5KDH6-F1
#
_entry.id   AF-A0A4W5KDH6-F1
#
_cell.length_a   1.000
_cell.length_b   1.000
_cell.length_c   1.000
_cell.angle_alpha   90.00
_cell.angle_beta   90.00
_cell.angle_gamma   90.00
#
_symmetry.space_group_name_H-M   'P 1'
#
loop_
_entity.id
_entity.type
_entity.pdbx_description
1 polymer ?
#
loop_
_entity_poly.entity_id
_entity_poly.type
_entity_poly.pdbx_seq_one_letter_code
_entity_poly.pdbx_strand_id
1 'polypeptide(L)'
;MSKCVCVCVCVCVCVCVLFVYVHLHVCLCVFACLLLCVCVCVVCVRALACLSMCVCVLAVVCVCVCVCNPDWTPTQWSECFEEMLDEELDSSDQWAFHFNYGLTETLTKEERRRGWRVYRHCAYGLFQCGECSKTWRSARVLLLFRYRLRDKTARGTVLMRPLGQACKRCREEFELPGFSQIELEEALLGLFGTIRKNCYGEEEEEEEEEEEEEYGSKKVSTKPHEKALCEACRLGICCQE
;
A
#
# COMPACT_ATOMS: atom_id res chain seq x y z
N MET A 1 7.22 -13.59 -12.73
CA MET A 1 7.49 -14.52 -11.61
C MET A 1 7.67 -13.67 -10.36
N SER A 2 6.57 -13.41 -9.65
CA SER A 2 6.58 -12.64 -8.40
C SER A 2 7.40 -13.41 -7.36
N LYS A 3 8.42 -12.77 -6.80
CA LYS A 3 9.28 -13.39 -5.76
C LYS A 3 8.55 -13.24 -4.43
N CYS A 4 8.04 -14.34 -3.90
CA CYS A 4 7.47 -14.38 -2.55
C CYS A 4 8.51 -14.89 -1.55
N VAL A 5 8.71 -14.17 -0.46
CA VAL A 5 9.49 -14.62 0.69
C VAL A 5 8.50 -15.13 1.74
N CYS A 6 8.59 -16.40 2.10
CA CYS A 6 7.77 -16.96 3.17
C CYS A 6 8.48 -16.72 4.51
N VAL A 7 7.85 -15.97 5.41
CA VAL A 7 8.30 -15.83 6.79
C VAL A 7 7.42 -16.71 7.66
N CYS A 8 8.01 -17.77 8.23
CA CYS A 8 7.32 -18.63 9.18
C CYS A 8 7.42 -18.00 10.57
N VAL A 9 6.29 -17.60 11.14
CA VAL A 9 6.20 -17.25 12.56
C VAL A 9 5.71 -18.46 13.32
N CYS A 10 6.52 -18.95 14.27
CA CYS A 10 6.16 -20.05 15.14
C CYS A 10 5.63 -19.49 16.47
N VAL A 11 4.36 -19.76 16.78
CA VAL A 11 3.80 -19.46 18.11
C VAL A 11 3.91 -20.70 18.98
N CYS A 12 4.61 -20.61 20.11
CA CYS A 12 4.66 -21.69 21.11
C CYS A 12 3.56 -21.48 22.15
N VAL A 13 2.64 -22.44 22.28
CA VAL A 13 1.63 -22.45 23.35
C VAL A 13 2.08 -23.42 24.44
N CYS A 14 2.30 -22.93 25.65
CA CYS A 14 2.56 -23.77 26.83
C CYS A 14 1.26 -23.89 27.64
N VAL A 15 0.75 -25.11 27.80
CA VAL A 15 -0.38 -25.39 28.69
C VAL A 15 0.17 -25.89 30.03
N CYS A 16 0.06 -25.07 31.08
CA CYS A 16 0.33 -25.49 32.45
C CYS A 16 -1.00 -25.93 33.08
N VAL A 17 -1.14 -27.21 33.45
CA VAL A 17 -2.29 -27.69 34.23
C VAL A 17 -1.91 -27.67 35.70
N LEU A 18 -2.30 -26.61 36.41
CA LEU A 18 -2.31 -26.57 37.87
C LEU A 18 -3.76 -26.25 38.28
N PHE A 19 -4.43 -27.19 38.94
CA PHE A 19 -5.77 -27.03 39.57
C PHE A 19 -6.70 -25.98 38.89
N VAL A 20 -7.44 -26.41 37.86
CA VAL A 20 -8.63 -25.73 37.28
C VAL A 20 -8.41 -24.35 36.60
N TYR A 21 -7.18 -23.94 36.26
CA TYR A 21 -6.97 -22.74 35.42
C TYR A 21 -6.03 -23.01 34.23
N VAL A 22 -6.40 -22.47 33.06
CA VAL A 22 -5.61 -22.49 31.81
C VAL A 22 -5.04 -21.09 31.59
N HIS A 23 -3.71 -20.95 31.55
CA HIS A 23 -3.05 -19.70 31.17
C HIS A 23 -2.50 -19.83 29.75
N LEU A 24 -2.90 -18.93 28.86
CA LEU A 24 -2.37 -18.82 27.50
C LEU A 24 -1.20 -17.82 27.48
N HIS A 25 0.00 -18.28 27.12
CA HIS A 25 1.14 -17.41 26.84
C HIS A 25 1.47 -17.45 25.35
N VAL A 26 1.63 -16.28 24.75
CA VAL A 26 2.07 -16.10 23.36
C VAL A 26 3.50 -15.58 23.38
N CYS A 27 4.46 -16.38 22.90
CA CYS A 27 5.85 -15.98 22.72
C CYS A 27 6.14 -15.74 21.24
N LEU A 28 6.82 -14.63 20.91
CA LEU A 28 7.27 -14.33 19.56
C LEU A 28 8.73 -14.81 19.38
N CYS A 29 8.95 -15.88 18.61
CA CYS A 29 10.28 -16.40 18.32
C CYS A 29 10.66 -16.09 16.86
N VAL A 30 11.73 -15.33 16.65
CA VAL A 30 12.31 -15.08 15.31
C VAL A 30 13.49 -16.03 15.12
N PHE A 31 13.37 -17.00 14.21
CA PHE A 31 14.48 -17.92 13.89
C PHE A 31 15.26 -17.44 12.66
N ALA A 32 16.57 -17.28 12.83
CA ALA A 32 17.53 -17.36 11.73
C ALA A 32 18.03 -18.81 11.66
N CYS A 33 17.92 -19.42 10.48
CA CYS A 33 18.24 -20.82 10.22
C CYS A 33 19.74 -21.08 10.48
N LEU A 34 20.08 -21.68 11.62
CA LEU A 34 21.27 -22.52 11.84
C LEU A 34 21.07 -23.29 13.17
N LEU A 35 21.31 -24.60 13.10
CA LEU A 35 21.07 -25.60 14.15
C LEU A 35 21.71 -25.22 15.49
N LEU A 36 20.87 -25.01 16.52
CA LEU A 36 21.02 -25.31 17.96
C LEU A 36 20.16 -24.32 18.77
N CYS A 37 19.01 -24.77 19.29
CA CYS A 37 18.18 -23.97 20.18
C CYS A 37 18.73 -24.01 21.61
N VAL A 38 19.20 -22.88 22.12
CA VAL A 38 19.40 -22.67 23.56
C VAL A 38 18.24 -21.80 24.04
N CYS A 39 17.29 -22.40 24.76
CA CYS A 39 16.18 -21.68 25.39
C CYS A 39 16.65 -21.17 26.75
N VAL A 40 16.76 -19.84 26.92
CA VAL A 40 16.94 -19.25 28.26
C VAL A 40 15.59 -18.74 28.74
N CYS A 41 14.98 -19.47 29.68
CA CYS A 41 13.77 -19.02 30.39
C CYS A 41 14.14 -17.94 31.40
N VAL A 42 13.76 -16.69 31.16
CA VAL A 42 13.93 -15.59 32.13
C VAL A 42 12.61 -15.36 32.86
N VAL A 43 12.28 -16.19 33.85
CA VAL A 43 11.61 -15.75 35.09
C VAL A 43 11.97 -16.74 36.22
N CYS A 44 13.10 -16.51 36.88
CA CYS A 44 13.31 -16.99 38.24
C CYS A 44 13.31 -15.80 39.20
N VAL A 45 12.14 -15.40 39.72
CA VAL A 45 12.06 -14.70 41.01
C VAL A 45 10.83 -15.17 41.79
N ARG A 46 10.88 -16.41 42.29
CA ARG A 46 10.69 -16.76 43.72
C ARG A 46 10.46 -18.27 43.89
N ALA A 47 11.14 -18.78 44.91
CA ALA A 47 11.31 -20.18 45.25
C ALA A 47 10.01 -20.88 45.66
N LEU A 48 9.79 -22.11 45.17
CA LEU A 48 9.36 -23.26 45.96
C LEU A 48 9.49 -24.53 45.10
N ALA A 49 10.17 -25.54 45.64
CA ALA A 49 10.39 -26.82 44.98
C ALA A 49 9.06 -27.54 44.73
N CYS A 50 8.71 -27.74 43.46
CA CYS A 50 7.63 -28.65 43.07
C CYS A 50 8.16 -29.68 42.07
N LEU A 51 8.24 -30.94 42.51
CA LEU A 51 8.52 -32.13 41.70
C LEU A 51 7.30 -32.45 40.81
N SER A 52 6.95 -31.57 39.86
CA SER A 52 5.86 -31.80 38.92
C SER A 52 6.42 -32.09 37.52
N MET A 53 6.14 -33.29 37.02
CA MET A 53 6.40 -33.69 35.63
C MET A 53 5.52 -32.84 34.71
N CYS A 54 6.09 -31.79 34.12
CA CYS A 54 5.41 -30.99 33.13
C CYS A 54 5.40 -31.72 31.79
N VAL A 55 4.23 -32.00 31.22
CA VAL A 55 4.12 -32.48 29.83
C VAL A 55 3.91 -31.25 28.95
N CYS A 56 4.96 -30.80 28.27
CA CYS A 56 4.88 -29.69 27.32
C CYS A 56 4.42 -30.25 25.97
N VAL A 57 3.18 -29.95 25.55
CA VAL A 57 2.76 -30.23 24.17
C VAL A 57 3.18 -29.04 23.31
N LEU A 58 4.25 -29.22 22.53
CA LEU A 58 4.73 -28.21 21.58
C LEU A 58 3.81 -28.20 20.34
N ALA A 59 2.77 -27.37 20.35
CA ALA A 59 2.03 -27.07 19.13
C ALA A 59 2.77 -25.94 18.39
N VAL A 60 3.41 -26.27 17.27
CA VAL A 60 4.01 -25.27 16.36
C VAL A 60 2.94 -24.90 15.34
N VAL A 61 2.28 -23.76 15.53
CA VAL A 61 1.47 -23.16 14.47
C VAL A 61 2.40 -22.33 13.61
N CYS A 62 2.73 -22.83 12.42
CA CYS A 62 3.46 -22.06 11.41
C CYS A 62 2.47 -21.14 10.70
N VAL A 63 2.51 -19.84 11.00
CA VAL A 63 1.87 -18.85 10.13
C VAL A 63 2.87 -18.48 9.05
N CYS A 64 2.61 -18.93 7.83
CA CYS A 64 3.37 -18.54 6.65
C CYS A 64 2.88 -17.17 6.18
N VAL A 65 3.64 -16.10 6.43
CA VAL A 65 3.39 -14.80 5.80
C VAL A 65 4.18 -14.75 4.50
N CYS A 66 3.48 -14.80 3.38
CA CYS A 66 4.07 -14.61 2.06
C CYS A 66 4.23 -13.11 1.80
N VAL A 67 5.45 -12.59 1.85
CA VAL A 67 5.76 -11.24 1.35
C VAL A 67 6.08 -11.37 -0.13
N CYS A 68 5.06 -11.19 -0.97
CA CYS A 68 5.26 -11.11 -2.42
C CYS A 68 5.65 -9.68 -2.79
N ASN A 69 6.66 -9.55 -3.65
CA ASN A 69 6.91 -8.28 -4.32
C ASN A 69 5.69 -7.99 -5.23
N PRO A 70 4.92 -6.92 -4.97
CA PRO A 70 3.82 -6.58 -5.84
C PRO A 70 4.38 -6.20 -7.20
N ASP A 71 3.86 -6.84 -8.25
CA ASP A 71 4.05 -6.42 -9.63
C ASP A 71 2.91 -5.45 -10.00
N TRP A 72 3.09 -4.62 -11.04
CA TRP A 72 2.01 -3.76 -11.52
C TRP A 72 0.83 -4.59 -12.00
N THR A 73 -0.33 -4.41 -11.36
CA THR A 73 -1.56 -5.16 -11.65
C THR A 73 -2.74 -4.19 -11.82
N PRO A 74 -3.09 -3.81 -13.07
CA PRO A 74 -4.18 -2.86 -13.32
C PRO A 74 -5.54 -3.28 -12.78
N THR A 75 -5.84 -4.59 -12.77
CA THR A 75 -7.15 -5.09 -12.33
C THR A 75 -7.39 -4.82 -10.84
N GLN A 76 -6.37 -4.94 -10.00
CA GLN A 76 -6.46 -4.68 -8.56
C GLN A 76 -6.94 -3.26 -8.25
N TRP A 77 -6.52 -2.27 -9.03
CA TRP A 77 -6.99 -0.89 -8.88
C TRP A 77 -8.45 -0.71 -9.25
N SER A 78 -8.91 -1.40 -10.30
CA SER A 78 -10.30 -1.31 -10.74
C SER A 78 -11.22 -2.04 -9.76
N GLU A 79 -10.82 -3.21 -9.29
CA GLU A 79 -11.52 -4.00 -8.27
C GLU A 79 -11.60 -3.22 -6.95
N CYS A 80 -10.48 -2.69 -6.45
CA CYS A 80 -10.45 -1.90 -5.22
C CYS A 80 -11.29 -0.61 -5.35
N PHE A 81 -11.27 0.05 -6.50
CA PHE A 81 -12.15 1.21 -6.75
C PHE A 81 -13.63 0.82 -6.69
N GLU A 82 -14.02 -0.28 -7.32
CA GLU A 82 -15.41 -0.77 -7.32
C GLU A 82 -15.87 -1.20 -5.92
N GLU A 83 -15.00 -1.87 -5.16
CA GLU A 83 -15.29 -2.30 -3.78
C GLU A 83 -15.53 -1.11 -2.84
N MET A 84 -14.75 -0.03 -2.98
CA MET A 84 -14.85 1.15 -2.12
C MET A 84 -15.93 2.14 -2.59
N LEU A 85 -16.42 2.02 -3.82
CA LEU A 85 -17.24 3.06 -4.47
C LEU A 85 -18.51 3.41 -3.69
N ASP A 86 -19.28 2.40 -3.29
CA ASP A 86 -20.57 2.60 -2.63
C ASP A 86 -20.40 3.18 -1.22
N GLU A 87 -19.42 2.66 -0.47
CA GLU A 87 -19.11 3.13 0.89
C GLU A 87 -18.58 4.56 0.90
N GLU A 88 -17.76 4.91 -0.10
CA GLU A 88 -17.06 6.20 -0.12
C GLU A 88 -17.84 7.32 -0.82
N LEU A 89 -18.74 7.05 -1.78
CA LEU A 89 -19.48 8.13 -2.45
C LEU A 89 -20.96 8.23 -2.04
N ASP A 90 -21.55 7.18 -1.46
CA ASP A 90 -22.98 7.10 -1.08
C ASP A 90 -23.93 7.79 -2.09
N SER A 91 -23.66 7.56 -3.39
CA SER A 91 -24.36 8.23 -4.49
C SER A 91 -24.96 7.21 -5.44
N SER A 92 -26.09 7.57 -6.06
CA SER A 92 -26.72 6.75 -7.10
C SER A 92 -26.05 6.85 -8.48
N ASP A 93 -24.97 7.64 -8.62
CA ASP A 93 -24.29 7.84 -9.89
C ASP A 93 -23.40 6.66 -10.26
N GLN A 94 -23.29 6.39 -11.57
CA GLN A 94 -22.43 5.33 -12.07
C GLN A 94 -21.02 5.86 -12.33
N TRP A 95 -20.01 5.24 -11.73
CA TRP A 95 -18.60 5.59 -11.96
C TRP A 95 -17.89 4.51 -12.77
N ALA A 96 -17.05 4.95 -13.70
CA ALA A 96 -16.17 4.08 -14.48
C ALA A 96 -14.70 4.44 -14.22
N PHE A 97 -13.88 3.43 -13.95
CA PHE A 97 -12.45 3.58 -13.73
C PHE A 97 -11.65 3.00 -14.91
N HIS A 98 -10.76 3.80 -15.50
CA HIS A 98 -9.98 3.40 -16.67
C HIS A 98 -8.52 3.84 -16.58
N PHE A 99 -7.65 3.12 -17.29
CA PHE A 99 -6.26 3.50 -17.45
C PHE A 99 -6.04 4.32 -18.72
N ASN A 100 -5.21 5.35 -18.61
CA ASN A 100 -4.72 6.09 -19.75
C ASN A 100 -3.22 6.40 -19.58
N TYR A 101 -2.35 5.58 -20.15
CA TYR A 101 -0.89 5.76 -20.03
C TYR A 101 -0.34 6.99 -20.77
N GLY A 102 -1.17 7.68 -21.57
CA GLY A 102 -0.83 8.96 -22.19
C GLY A 102 -1.31 10.19 -21.40
N LEU A 103 -1.96 9.98 -20.25
CA LEU A 103 -2.54 11.06 -19.44
C LEU A 103 -1.48 12.07 -19.03
N THR A 104 -1.72 13.35 -19.31
CA THR A 104 -0.88 14.45 -18.81
C THR A 104 -1.63 15.19 -17.72
N GLU A 105 -0.92 15.92 -16.88
CA GLU A 105 -1.59 16.77 -15.90
C GLU A 105 -2.39 17.88 -16.58
N THR A 106 -1.79 18.56 -17.55
CA THR A 106 -2.36 19.79 -18.11
C THR A 106 -3.66 19.53 -18.84
N LEU A 107 -4.74 20.14 -18.34
CA LEU A 107 -6.04 20.20 -19.01
C LEU A 107 -6.14 21.40 -19.94
N THR A 108 -6.63 21.15 -21.15
CA THR A 108 -7.04 22.21 -22.09
C THR A 108 -8.26 22.96 -21.56
N LYS A 109 -8.49 24.18 -22.08
CA LYS A 109 -9.69 24.97 -21.73
C LYS A 109 -10.99 24.23 -22.04
N GLU A 110 -11.02 23.45 -23.12
CA GLU A 110 -12.19 22.67 -23.49
C GLU A 110 -12.41 21.49 -22.54
N GLU A 111 -11.36 20.79 -22.12
CA GLU A 111 -11.48 19.72 -21.14
C GLU A 111 -12.01 20.23 -19.80
N ARG A 112 -11.51 21.36 -19.30
CA ARG A 112 -12.02 22.01 -18.07
C ARG A 112 -13.50 22.39 -18.20
N ARG A 113 -13.91 22.97 -19.34
CA ARG A 113 -15.32 23.28 -19.63
C ARG A 113 -16.20 22.03 -19.67
N ARG A 114 -15.65 20.88 -20.04
CA ARG A 114 -16.33 19.57 -20.01
C ARG A 114 -16.30 18.91 -18.62
N GLY A 115 -15.91 19.64 -17.59
CA GLY A 115 -15.92 19.20 -16.19
C GLY A 115 -14.73 18.34 -15.78
N TRP A 116 -13.69 18.19 -16.62
CA TRP A 116 -12.50 17.45 -16.22
C TRP A 116 -11.73 18.21 -15.14
N ARG A 117 -11.29 17.47 -14.14
CA ARG A 117 -10.42 17.89 -13.04
C ARG A 117 -9.24 16.92 -12.91
N VAL A 118 -8.23 17.31 -12.16
CA VAL A 118 -7.01 16.52 -11.94
C VAL A 118 -6.85 16.32 -10.43
N TYR A 119 -6.48 15.11 -10.04
CA TYR A 119 -6.03 14.78 -8.70
C TYR A 119 -4.66 14.08 -8.80
N ARG A 120 -3.77 14.37 -7.86
CA ARG A 120 -2.44 13.78 -7.78
C ARG A 120 -2.31 13.09 -6.42
N HIS A 121 -1.66 11.95 -6.42
CA HIS A 121 -1.34 11.24 -5.18
C HIS A 121 0.08 10.70 -5.24
N CYS A 122 0.77 10.73 -4.11
CA CYS A 122 2.14 10.28 -3.98
C CYS A 122 2.18 9.03 -3.12
N ALA A 123 2.70 7.95 -3.71
CA ALA A 123 2.64 6.62 -3.12
C ALA A 123 4.03 5.96 -3.08
N TYR A 124 4.13 4.94 -2.22
CA TYR A 124 5.23 4.00 -2.23
C TYR A 124 5.00 2.92 -3.29
N GLY A 125 5.97 2.76 -4.17
CA GLY A 125 5.96 1.74 -5.20
C GLY A 125 7.22 0.89 -5.22
N LEU A 126 7.04 -0.36 -5.62
CA LEU A 126 8.12 -1.29 -5.93
C LEU A 126 8.26 -1.43 -7.44
N PHE A 127 9.47 -1.29 -7.96
CA PHE A 127 9.78 -1.47 -9.37
C PHE A 127 10.60 -2.74 -9.57
N GLN A 128 10.43 -3.37 -10.73
CA GLN A 128 11.27 -4.45 -11.21
C GLN A 128 11.64 -4.18 -12.67
N CYS A 129 12.93 -4.21 -12.98
CA CYS A 129 13.40 -4.07 -14.36
C CYS A 129 13.10 -5.34 -15.15
N GLY A 130 12.43 -5.20 -16.30
CA GLY A 130 12.12 -6.29 -17.22
C GLY A 130 13.38 -6.97 -17.79
N GLU A 131 14.44 -6.21 -18.04
CA GLU A 131 15.68 -6.73 -18.62
C GLU A 131 16.63 -7.37 -17.60
N CYS A 132 17.01 -6.62 -16.57
CA CYS A 132 18.05 -7.05 -15.63
C CYS A 132 17.50 -7.65 -14.32
N SER A 133 16.16 -7.74 -14.19
CA SER A 133 15.45 -8.29 -13.02
C SER A 133 15.79 -7.62 -11.68
N LYS A 134 16.45 -6.46 -11.72
CA LYS A 134 16.77 -5.67 -10.53
C LYS A 134 15.50 -5.03 -10.00
N THR A 135 15.32 -5.07 -8.69
CA THR A 135 14.21 -4.41 -8.01
C THR A 135 14.69 -3.18 -7.23
N TRP A 136 13.82 -2.18 -7.09
CA TRP A 136 14.04 -1.01 -6.24
C TRP A 136 12.72 -0.45 -5.74
N ARG A 137 12.76 0.24 -4.59
CA ARG A 137 11.61 0.89 -3.98
C ARG A 137 11.71 2.40 -4.15
N SER A 138 10.58 3.07 -4.25
CA SER A 138 10.48 4.53 -4.26
C SER A 138 9.34 4.96 -3.36
N ALA A 139 9.56 6.00 -2.56
CA ALA A 139 8.52 6.71 -1.81
C ALA A 139 7.84 7.83 -2.63
N ARG A 140 8.27 8.01 -3.89
CA ARG A 140 7.90 9.15 -4.75
C ARG A 140 7.38 8.64 -6.08
N VAL A 141 6.36 7.79 -6.02
CA VAL A 141 5.62 7.36 -7.20
C VAL A 141 4.40 8.23 -7.34
N LEU A 142 4.34 9.00 -8.42
CA LEU A 142 3.19 9.85 -8.69
C LEU A 142 2.09 9.02 -9.36
N LEU A 143 0.89 9.11 -8.81
CA LEU A 143 -0.35 8.65 -9.42
C LEU A 143 -1.11 9.87 -9.90
N LEU A 144 -1.37 9.92 -11.21
CA LEU A 144 -2.14 10.99 -11.83
C LEU A 144 -3.55 10.50 -12.13
N PHE A 145 -4.53 11.20 -11.58
CA PHE A 145 -5.95 10.95 -11.84
C PHE A 145 -6.53 12.13 -12.61
N ARG A 146 -7.36 11.85 -13.62
CA ARG A 146 -8.32 12.80 -14.17
C ARG A 146 -9.71 12.27 -13.92
N TYR A 147 -10.59 13.12 -13.42
CA TYR A 147 -11.94 12.72 -13.09
C TYR A 147 -12.94 13.76 -13.53
N ARG A 148 -14.19 13.34 -13.70
CA ARG A 148 -15.35 14.22 -13.90
C ARG A 148 -16.64 13.50 -13.55
N LEU A 149 -17.64 14.28 -13.16
CA LEU A 149 -19.04 13.87 -13.13
C LEU A 149 -19.81 14.58 -14.24
N ARG A 150 -20.74 13.86 -14.89
CA ARG A 150 -21.68 14.44 -15.86
C ARG A 150 -23.09 14.39 -15.29
N ASP A 151 -23.50 15.47 -14.64
CA ASP A 151 -24.77 15.58 -13.90
C ASP A 151 -25.98 15.17 -14.73
N LYS A 152 -26.02 15.58 -16.01
CA LYS A 152 -27.14 15.26 -16.93
C LYS A 152 -27.34 13.77 -17.18
N THR A 153 -26.30 12.96 -16.97
CA THR A 153 -26.31 11.52 -17.25
C THR A 153 -26.04 10.67 -16.02
N ALA A 154 -25.87 11.27 -14.83
CA ALA A 154 -25.53 10.55 -13.61
C ALA A 154 -24.32 9.60 -13.79
N ARG A 155 -23.30 10.07 -14.52
CA ARG A 155 -22.15 9.25 -14.95
C ARG A 155 -20.82 9.94 -14.67
N GLY A 156 -20.06 9.35 -13.75
CA GLY A 156 -18.69 9.68 -13.45
C GLY A 156 -17.69 8.93 -14.31
N THR A 157 -16.50 9.49 -14.45
CA THR A 157 -15.37 8.83 -15.13
C THR A 157 -14.08 9.21 -14.43
N VAL A 158 -13.26 8.21 -14.09
CA VAL A 158 -11.90 8.35 -13.60
C VAL A 158 -10.94 7.75 -14.63
N LEU A 159 -9.89 8.50 -14.96
CA LEU A 159 -8.74 8.06 -15.73
C LEU A 159 -7.51 8.08 -14.82
N MET A 160 -6.79 6.98 -14.74
CA MET A 160 -5.57 6.87 -13.95
C MET A 160 -4.34 6.66 -14.85
N ARG A 161 -3.22 7.27 -14.44
CA ARG A 161 -1.87 6.94 -14.92
C ARG A 161 -0.89 6.87 -13.75
N PRO A 162 -0.31 5.70 -13.45
CA PRO A 162 0.90 5.64 -12.63
C PRO A 162 2.11 6.14 -13.44
N LEU A 163 2.99 6.94 -12.83
CA LEU A 163 4.23 7.40 -13.45
C LEU A 163 5.38 6.48 -13.05
N GLY A 164 6.16 6.05 -14.05
CA GLY A 164 7.20 5.04 -13.90
C GLY A 164 8.57 5.57 -13.49
N GLN A 165 9.50 4.63 -13.30
CA GLN A 165 10.91 4.93 -13.06
C GLN A 165 11.82 4.05 -13.91
N ALA A 166 12.91 4.62 -14.40
CA ALA A 166 13.87 3.93 -15.26
C ALA A 166 14.88 3.14 -14.42
N CYS A 167 15.24 1.96 -14.90
CA CYS A 167 16.31 1.17 -14.27
C CYS A 167 17.65 1.92 -14.33
N LYS A 168 18.32 2.08 -13.18
CA LYS A 168 19.64 2.72 -13.10
C LYS A 168 20.70 2.10 -14.02
N ARG A 169 20.60 0.80 -14.28
CA ARG A 169 21.56 0.02 -15.10
C ARG A 169 21.23 0.08 -16.58
N CYS A 170 19.97 -0.15 -16.97
CA CYS A 170 19.57 -0.27 -18.37
C CYS A 170 19.19 1.09 -18.99
N ARG A 171 18.52 1.97 -18.23
CA ARG A 171 18.16 3.36 -18.59
C ARG A 171 17.34 3.56 -19.88
N GLU A 172 16.69 2.51 -20.37
CA GLU A 172 15.90 2.59 -21.61
C GLU A 172 14.49 3.14 -21.35
N GLU A 173 13.60 2.29 -20.82
CA GLU A 173 12.19 2.60 -20.60
C GLU A 173 11.85 2.79 -19.12
N PHE A 174 10.68 3.37 -18.87
CA PHE A 174 10.13 3.50 -17.52
C PHE A 174 9.39 2.24 -17.13
N GLU A 175 9.81 1.63 -16.02
CA GLU A 175 9.10 0.50 -15.43
C GLU A 175 7.89 1.01 -14.65
N LEU A 176 6.79 0.26 -14.69
CA LEU A 176 5.62 0.55 -13.88
C LEU A 176 5.78 0.04 -12.44
N PRO A 177 5.28 0.79 -11.45
CA PRO A 177 5.33 0.42 -10.04
C PRO A 177 4.29 -0.65 -9.71
N GLY A 178 4.65 -1.62 -8.87
CA GLY A 178 3.70 -2.42 -8.10
C GLY A 178 3.45 -1.78 -6.73
N PHE A 179 2.25 -1.97 -6.19
CA PHE A 179 1.77 -1.35 -4.96
C PHE A 179 1.21 -2.38 -3.99
N SER A 180 1.29 -2.10 -2.69
CA SER A 180 0.55 -2.87 -1.69
C SER A 180 -0.89 -2.41 -1.60
N GLN A 181 -1.78 -3.28 -1.10
CA GLN A 181 -3.20 -2.96 -0.90
C GLN A 181 -3.43 -1.64 -0.14
N ILE A 182 -2.66 -1.39 0.91
CA ILE A 182 -2.74 -0.14 1.70
C ILE A 182 -2.50 1.11 0.82
N GLU A 183 -1.56 1.04 -0.12
CA GLU A 183 -1.22 2.18 -1.01
C GLU A 183 -2.30 2.38 -2.09
N LEU A 184 -3.01 1.31 -2.48
CA LEU A 184 -4.19 1.43 -3.35
C LEU A 184 -5.31 2.16 -2.61
N GLU A 185 -5.65 1.68 -1.41
CA GLU A 185 -6.71 2.23 -0.58
C GLU A 185 -6.46 3.70 -0.22
N GLU A 186 -5.25 4.05 0.24
CA GLU A 186 -4.88 5.44 0.56
C GLU A 186 -5.02 6.37 -0.65
N ALA A 187 -4.57 5.93 -1.84
CA ALA A 187 -4.69 6.72 -3.06
C ALA A 187 -6.14 6.92 -3.51
N LEU A 188 -6.96 5.87 -3.38
CA LEU A 188 -8.37 5.90 -3.76
C LEU A 188 -9.22 6.70 -2.77
N LEU A 189 -8.96 6.60 -1.46
CA LEU A 189 -9.61 7.43 -0.43
C LEU A 189 -9.40 8.93 -0.71
N GLY A 190 -8.16 9.32 -0.99
CA GLY A 190 -7.85 10.71 -1.35
C GLY A 190 -8.57 11.16 -2.63
N LEU A 191 -8.67 10.27 -3.63
CA LEU A 191 -9.45 10.53 -4.85
C LEU A 191 -10.94 10.69 -4.54
N PHE A 192 -11.54 9.81 -3.72
CA PHE A 192 -12.95 9.88 -3.36
C PHE A 192 -13.28 11.14 -2.58
N GLY A 193 -12.47 11.51 -1.58
CA GLY A 193 -12.62 12.79 -0.87
C GLY A 193 -12.59 13.98 -1.84
N THR A 194 -11.67 13.94 -2.80
CA THR A 194 -11.59 14.95 -3.86
C THR A 194 -12.83 14.96 -4.76
N ILE A 195 -13.41 13.80 -5.09
CA ILE A 195 -14.65 13.69 -5.88
C ILE A 195 -15.84 14.23 -5.08
N ARG A 196 -16.02 13.83 -3.81
CA ARG A 196 -17.07 14.33 -2.91
C ARG A 196 -17.10 15.85 -2.87
N LYS A 197 -15.96 16.45 -2.53
CA LYS A 197 -15.77 17.91 -2.50
C LYS A 197 -16.12 18.58 -3.83
N ASN A 198 -15.59 18.06 -4.92
CA ASN A 198 -15.61 18.78 -6.21
C ASN A 198 -16.83 18.50 -7.09
N CYS A 199 -17.48 17.35 -6.92
CA CYS A 199 -18.59 16.89 -7.74
C CYS A 199 -19.92 16.88 -6.98
N TYR A 200 -19.90 16.63 -5.67
CA TYR A 200 -21.11 16.57 -4.85
C TYR A 200 -21.28 17.77 -3.93
N GLY A 201 -20.24 18.61 -3.78
CA GLY A 201 -20.33 19.86 -3.04
C GLY A 201 -20.42 19.65 -1.53
N GLU A 202 -19.92 18.51 -1.04
CA GLU A 202 -19.74 18.29 0.39
C GLU A 202 -18.72 19.30 0.93
N GLU A 203 -19.15 20.10 1.90
CA GLU A 203 -18.30 21.03 2.63
C GLU A 203 -17.39 20.22 3.56
N GLU A 204 -16.09 20.49 3.53
CA GLU A 204 -15.19 19.98 4.57
C GLU A 204 -15.68 20.54 5.92
N GLU A 205 -15.83 19.68 6.92
CA GLU A 205 -15.70 20.17 8.30
C GLU A 205 -14.35 20.91 8.33
N GLU A 206 -14.36 22.19 8.70
CA GLU A 206 -13.20 23.09 8.66
C GLU A 206 -11.99 22.50 9.42
N GLU A 207 -11.24 21.60 8.79
CA GLU A 207 -9.84 21.37 9.08
C GLU A 207 -9.11 22.53 8.38
N GLU A 208 -8.46 23.35 9.19
CA GLU A 208 -7.77 24.59 8.83
C GLU A 208 -7.00 24.44 7.50
N GLU A 209 -6.98 25.50 6.68
CA GLU A 209 -6.28 25.60 5.39
C GLU A 209 -4.83 25.05 5.44
N GLU A 210 -4.67 23.73 5.33
CA GLU A 210 -3.40 23.07 5.10
C GLU A 210 -3.24 22.94 3.58
N GLU A 211 -2.34 23.75 3.03
CA GLU A 211 -1.95 23.80 1.63
C GLU A 211 -1.78 22.40 1.02
N GLU A 212 -2.76 21.88 0.26
CA GLU A 212 -2.68 20.63 -0.53
C GLU A 212 -1.67 19.62 0.06
N GLU A 213 -1.82 19.27 1.36
CA GLU A 213 -0.80 18.49 2.03
C GLU A 213 -0.76 17.09 1.40
N GLU A 214 0.34 16.85 0.69
CA GLU A 214 0.68 15.58 0.07
C GLU A 214 0.64 14.52 1.17
N TYR A 215 -0.46 13.77 1.23
CA TYR A 215 -0.67 12.68 2.19
C TYR A 215 0.40 11.60 1.97
N GLY A 216 1.56 11.80 2.60
CA GLY A 216 2.71 10.93 2.46
C GLY A 216 2.62 9.78 3.45
N SER A 217 2.58 8.54 2.94
CA SER A 217 2.54 7.36 3.80
C SER A 217 3.80 7.27 4.70
N LYS A 218 3.64 6.58 5.83
CA LYS A 218 4.66 6.37 6.89
C LYS A 218 6.07 6.16 6.33
N LYS A 219 7.06 6.91 6.84
CA LYS A 219 8.48 6.91 6.41
C LYS A 219 9.06 5.49 6.26
N VAL A 220 8.96 4.91 5.08
CA VAL A 220 9.72 3.73 4.68
C VAL A 220 11.09 4.22 4.20
N SER A 221 12.16 3.67 4.79
CA SER A 221 13.53 3.98 4.36
C SER A 221 13.73 3.54 2.90
N THR A 222 13.64 4.48 1.97
CA THR A 222 13.96 4.29 0.56
C THR A 222 15.33 4.89 0.23
N LYS A 223 15.90 4.48 -0.91
CA LYS A 223 17.14 5.11 -1.38
C LYS A 223 16.86 6.56 -1.77
N PRO A 224 17.88 7.45 -1.75
CA PRO A 224 17.73 8.81 -2.24
C PRO A 224 17.09 8.84 -3.63
N HIS A 225 16.12 9.73 -3.81
CA HIS A 225 15.37 9.84 -5.05
C HIS A 225 16.26 10.35 -6.20
N GLU A 226 16.41 9.55 -7.25
CA GLU A 226 17.21 9.89 -8.43
C GLU A 226 16.34 10.56 -9.51
N LYS A 227 16.22 11.89 -9.47
CA LYS A 227 15.34 12.69 -10.37
C LYS A 227 15.50 12.34 -11.86
N ALA A 228 16.71 12.04 -12.32
CA ALA A 228 16.99 11.67 -13.72
C ALA A 228 16.32 10.36 -14.18
N LEU A 229 15.98 9.49 -13.22
CA LEU A 229 15.34 8.20 -13.46
C LEU A 229 13.82 8.25 -13.25
N CYS A 230 13.26 9.34 -12.74
CA CYS A 230 11.83 9.44 -12.44
C CYS A 230 11.06 10.13 -13.58
N GLU A 231 10.03 9.47 -14.09
CA GLU A 231 9.18 10.02 -15.15
C GLU A 231 8.49 11.32 -14.70
N ALA A 232 7.92 11.34 -13.49
CA ALA A 232 7.27 12.52 -12.94
C ALA A 232 8.22 13.72 -12.81
N CYS A 233 9.50 13.48 -12.44
CA CYS A 233 10.52 14.54 -12.43
C CYS A 233 10.80 15.10 -13.82
N ARG A 234 10.85 14.25 -14.86
CA ARG A 234 11.04 14.72 -16.24
C ARG A 234 9.86 15.56 -16.73
N LEU A 235 8.67 15.28 -16.22
CA LEU A 235 7.44 16.03 -16.51
C LEU A 235 7.28 17.28 -15.62
N GLY A 236 8.12 17.47 -14.60
CA GLY A 236 8.05 18.61 -13.68
C GLY A 236 6.89 18.55 -12.66
N ILE A 237 6.34 17.36 -12.42
CA ILE A 237 5.14 17.14 -11.59
C ILE A 237 5.37 16.18 -10.42
N CYS A 238 6.63 15.88 -10.11
CA CYS A 238 6.97 14.94 -9.04
C CYS A 238 6.55 15.49 -7.67
N CYS A 239 6.12 14.58 -6.79
CA CYS A 239 6.00 14.72 -5.34
C CYS A 239 7.11 15.61 -4.77
N GLN A 240 6.80 16.59 -3.92
CA GLN A 240 7.78 17.55 -3.40
C GLN A 240 8.74 16.89 -2.39
N GLU A 241 9.70 17.65 -1.85
CA GLU A 241 10.64 17.21 -0.80
C GLU A 241 10.27 17.81 0.55
#